data_AF-A0A2N1WCM3-F1
#
_entry.id   AF-A0A2N1WCM3-F1
#
_cell.length_a   1.000
_cell.length_b   1.000
_cell.length_c   1.000
_cell.angle_alpha   90.00
_cell.angle_beta   90.00
_cell.angle_gamma   90.00
#
_symmetry.space_group_name_H-M   'P 1'
#
loop_
_entity.id
_entity.type
_entity.pdbx_description
1 polymer ?
#
loop_
_entity_poly.entity_id
_entity_poly.type
_entity_poly.pdbx_seq_one_letter_code
_entity_poly.pdbx_strand_id
1 'polypeptide(L)'
;MASGSGLAPIMALTEAALRAGQETIGVEIYPFRLTDENLAAHAESQWIDFWNSLRPAHDHFLEQGIPARVVAGALGYRTADEHEPAAAAGDAISAP
;
A
#
# COMPACT_ATOMS: atom_id res chain seq x y z
N MET A 1 -2.70 17.40 -19.54
CA MET A 1 -2.43 16.04 -20.05
C MET A 1 -1.24 15.50 -19.26
N ALA A 2 -1.48 14.72 -18.20
CA ALA A 2 -0.39 14.12 -17.44
C ALA A 2 0.07 12.86 -18.18
N SER A 3 1.27 12.91 -18.75
CA SER A 3 1.87 11.77 -19.47
C SER A 3 2.02 10.59 -18.49
N GLY A 4 1.32 9.50 -18.78
CA GLY A 4 1.42 8.25 -18.04
C GLY A 4 2.82 7.66 -18.19
N SER A 5 3.65 7.78 -17.14
CA SER A 5 4.83 6.93 -16.95
C SER A 5 5.37 7.01 -15.51
N GLY A 6 4.49 7.04 -14.51
CA GLY A 6 4.91 6.96 -13.10
C GLY A 6 5.09 5.52 -12.61
N LEU A 7 4.24 4.61 -13.10
CA LEU A 7 4.17 3.23 -12.61
C LEU A 7 5.10 2.26 -13.33
N ALA A 8 5.55 2.59 -14.55
CA ALA A 8 6.34 1.66 -15.38
C ALA A 8 7.61 1.13 -14.68
N PRO A 9 8.38 1.95 -13.93
CA PRO A 9 9.53 1.43 -13.16
C PRO A 9 9.13 0.48 -12.04
N ILE A 10 8.02 0.76 -11.34
CA ILE A 10 7.49 -0.10 -10.26
C ILE A 10 7.05 -1.44 -10.84
N MET A 11 6.37 -1.43 -11.99
CA MET A 11 5.93 -2.64 -12.68
C MET A 11 7.13 -3.49 -13.14
N ALA A 12 8.18 -2.87 -13.68
CA ALA A 12 9.39 -3.59 -14.11
C ALA A 12 10.16 -4.21 -12.92
N LEU A 13 10.26 -3.48 -11.80
CA LEU A 13 10.85 -4.00 -10.56
C LEU A 13 10.05 -5.18 -10.01
N THR A 14 8.72 -5.05 -10.00
CA THR A 14 7.81 -6.11 -9.55
C THR A 14 8.00 -7.37 -10.39
N GLU A 15 8.04 -7.22 -11.71
CA GLU A 15 8.22 -8.34 -12.64
C GLU A 15 9.59 -9.02 -12.46
N ALA A 16 10.65 -8.25 -12.20
CA ALA A 16 11.97 -8.80 -11.91
C ALA A 16 12.00 -9.58 -10.58
N ALA A 17 11.36 -9.05 -9.53
CA ALA A 17 11.22 -9.70 -8.23
C ALA A 17 10.45 -11.02 -8.31
N LEU A 18 9.34 -11.04 -9.05
CA LEU A 18 8.55 -12.26 -9.28
C LEU A 18 9.38 -13.32 -10.04
N ARG A 19 10.10 -12.92 -11.10
CA ARG A 19 11.00 -13.83 -11.83
C ARG A 19 12.14 -14.37 -10.97
N ALA A 20 12.59 -13.60 -9.98
CA ALA A 20 13.63 -14.00 -9.05
C ALA A 20 13.11 -14.92 -7.92
N GLY A 21 11.82 -15.26 -7.90
CA GLY A 21 11.22 -16.18 -6.95
C GLY A 21 10.66 -15.52 -5.68
N GLN A 22 10.49 -14.19 -5.65
CA GLN A 22 9.74 -13.55 -4.57
C GLN A 22 8.25 -13.82 -4.75
N GLU A 23 7.64 -14.56 -3.81
CA GLU A 23 6.22 -14.92 -3.88
C GLU A 23 5.28 -13.75 -3.55
N THR A 24 5.75 -12.78 -2.77
CA THR A 24 4.96 -11.62 -2.34
C THR A 24 5.80 -10.35 -2.41
N ILE A 25 5.20 -9.26 -2.90
CA ILE A 25 5.82 -7.94 -3.01
C ILE A 25 4.88 -6.93 -2.37
N GLY A 26 5.31 -6.30 -1.28
CA GLY A 26 4.57 -5.20 -0.65
C GLY A 26 4.80 -3.91 -1.42
N VAL A 27 3.73 -3.32 -1.96
CA VAL A 27 3.79 -2.05 -2.67
C VAL A 27 2.79 -1.08 -2.06
N GLU A 28 3.27 0.03 -1.53
CA GLU A 28 2.44 1.13 -1.04
C GLU A 28 2.49 2.29 -2.05
N ILE A 29 1.34 2.61 -2.66
CA ILE A 29 1.22 3.69 -3.64
C ILE A 29 0.13 4.65 -3.17
N TYR A 30 0.54 5.88 -2.85
CA TYR A 30 -0.37 6.94 -2.44
C TYR A 30 -0.48 7.99 -3.57
N PRO A 31 -1.70 8.45 -3.92
CA PRO A 31 -1.87 9.44 -4.98
C PRO A 31 -1.33 10.84 -4.60
N PHE A 32 -1.22 11.09 -3.30
CA PHE A 32 -0.64 12.27 -2.67
C PHE A 32 -0.25 11.88 -1.23
N ARG A 33 0.47 12.76 -0.51
CA ARG A 33 0.75 12.54 0.92
C ARG A 33 -0.56 12.59 1.71
N LEU A 34 -0.89 11.55 2.47
CA LEU A 34 -2.16 11.45 3.22
C LEU A 34 -2.18 12.36 4.48
N THR A 35 -1.90 13.65 4.30
CA THR A 35 -2.04 14.67 5.34
C THR A 35 -3.51 15.09 5.46
N ASP A 36 -3.90 15.62 6.63
CA ASP A 36 -5.25 16.15 6.85
C ASP A 36 -5.66 17.19 5.81
N GLU A 37 -4.72 18.07 5.42
CA GLU A 37 -4.94 19.09 4.40
C GLU A 37 -5.31 18.50 3.03
N ASN A 38 -4.57 17.48 2.57
CA ASN A 38 -4.84 16.87 1.28
C ASN A 38 -6.13 16.04 1.30
N LEU A 39 -6.41 15.34 2.41
CA LEU A 39 -7.66 14.61 2.57
C LEU A 39 -8.87 15.56 2.56
N ALA A 40 -8.77 16.71 3.25
CA ALA A 40 -9.81 17.74 3.23
C ALA A 40 -9.99 18.34 1.83
N ALA A 41 -8.89 18.59 1.11
CA ALA A 41 -8.93 19.09 -0.27
C ALA A 41 -9.61 18.12 -1.25
N HIS A 42 -9.65 16.82 -0.92
CA HIS A 42 -10.30 15.80 -1.73
C HIS A 42 -11.50 15.12 -1.05
N ALA A 43 -12.13 15.80 -0.08
CA ALA A 43 -13.22 15.24 0.72
C ALA A 43 -14.44 14.78 -0.12
N GLU A 44 -14.67 15.39 -1.29
CA GLU A 44 -15.77 15.03 -2.20
C GLU A 44 -15.40 13.95 -3.23
N SER A 45 -14.18 13.40 -3.16
CA SER A 45 -13.76 12.32 -4.04
C SER A 45 -14.51 11.04 -3.73
N GLN A 46 -14.93 10.32 -4.77
CA GLN A 46 -15.46 8.95 -4.63
C GLN A 46 -14.48 7.98 -3.96
N TRP A 47 -13.19 8.34 -3.87
CA TRP A 47 -12.13 7.53 -3.28
C TRP A 47 -11.76 7.97 -1.85
N ILE A 48 -12.48 8.95 -1.26
CA ILE A 48 -12.12 9.49 0.05
C ILE A 48 -12.14 8.43 1.15
N ASP A 49 -13.13 7.53 1.13
CA ASP A 49 -13.22 6.43 2.10
C ASP A 49 -12.04 5.46 1.96
N PHE A 50 -11.61 5.20 0.72
CA PHE A 50 -10.43 4.37 0.44
C PHE A 50 -9.15 5.07 0.92
N TRP A 51 -8.96 6.37 0.67
CA TRP A 51 -7.78 7.08 1.13
C TRP A 51 -7.73 7.25 2.65
N ASN A 52 -8.88 7.47 3.30
CA ASN A 52 -8.98 7.43 4.75
C ASN A 52 -8.65 6.04 5.29
N SER A 53 -9.07 5.00 4.57
CA SER A 53 -8.70 3.65 4.95
C SER A 53 -7.18 3.51 5.01
N LEU A 54 -6.40 4.16 4.10
CA LEU A 54 -4.91 4.14 3.88
C LEU A 54 -4.07 4.88 4.92
N ARG A 55 -4.70 5.73 5.73
CA ARG A 55 -3.97 6.58 6.65
C ARG A 55 -3.24 5.80 7.76
N PRO A 56 -3.83 4.80 8.45
CA PRO A 56 -3.11 4.05 9.48
C PRO A 56 -1.81 3.39 9.02
N ALA A 57 -1.78 2.81 7.81
CA ALA A 57 -0.57 2.15 7.29
C ALA A 57 0.48 3.17 6.85
N HIS A 58 0.04 4.24 6.20
CA HIS A 58 0.88 5.37 5.84
C HIS A 58 1.55 6.00 7.07
N ASP A 59 0.78 6.28 8.12
CA ASP A 59 1.28 6.91 9.34
C ASP A 59 2.29 5.98 10.06
N HIS A 60 2.00 4.67 10.13
CA HIS A 60 2.96 3.67 10.63
C HIS A 60 4.28 3.69 9.85
N PHE A 61 4.23 3.73 8.52
CA PHE A 61 5.43 3.78 7.69
C PHE A 61 6.24 5.06 7.94
N LEU A 62 5.59 6.21 8.09
CA LEU A 62 6.27 7.48 8.37
C LEU A 62 6.94 7.49 9.75
N GLU A 63 6.33 6.84 10.74
CA GLU A 63 6.86 6.77 12.10
C GLU A 63 8.00 5.75 12.23
N GLN A 64 7.84 4.56 11.65
CA GLN A 64 8.73 3.42 11.87
C GLN A 64 9.74 3.21 10.73
N GLY A 65 9.50 3.80 9.55
CA GLY A 65 10.27 3.56 8.32
C GLY A 65 10.09 2.14 7.75
N ILE A 66 9.13 1.37 8.26
CA ILE A 66 8.86 -0.02 7.89
C ILE A 66 7.40 -0.13 7.44
N PRO A 67 7.11 -0.75 6.28
CA PRO A 67 5.73 -0.92 5.81
C PRO A 67 4.89 -1.74 6.78
N ALA A 68 3.66 -1.30 7.02
CA ALA A 68 2.71 -2.04 7.84
C ALA A 68 2.26 -3.31 7.09
N ARG A 69 2.05 -4.41 7.82
CA ARG A 69 1.43 -5.60 7.22
C ARG A 69 -0.05 -5.33 6.97
N VAL A 70 -0.44 -5.36 5.70
CA VAL A 70 -1.80 -5.10 5.24
C VAL A 70 -2.37 -6.32 4.53
N VAL A 71 -3.65 -6.62 4.78
CA VAL A 71 -4.39 -7.67 4.06
C VAL A 71 -5.45 -7.00 3.21
N ALA A 72 -5.56 -7.41 1.95
CA ALA A 72 -6.59 -6.92 1.04
C ALA A 72 -7.99 -7.27 1.59
N GLY A 73 -8.88 -6.28 1.65
CA GLY A 73 -10.27 -6.40 2.06
C GLY A 73 -11.22 -5.76 1.04
N ALA A 74 -12.52 -6.03 1.20
CA ALA A 74 -13.55 -5.64 0.22
C ALA A 74 -13.68 -4.12 -0.05
N LEU A 75 -13.11 -3.26 0.81
CA LEU A 75 -13.17 -1.79 0.69
C LEU A 75 -11.80 -1.11 0.89
N GLY A 76 -10.70 -1.86 0.89
CA GLY A 76 -9.37 -1.32 1.19
C GLY A 76 -8.47 -2.38 1.82
N TYR A 77 -7.66 -1.99 2.80
CA TYR A 77 -6.87 -2.94 3.59
C TYR A 77 -7.39 -3.03 5.02
N ARG A 78 -7.08 -4.15 5.67
CA ARG A 78 -7.08 -4.26 7.13
C ARG A 78 -5.64 -4.44 7.58
N THR A 79 -5.24 -3.75 8.64
CA THR A 79 -3.99 -4.08 9.33
C THR A 79 -4.11 -5.52 9.81
N ALA A 80 -3.20 -6.39 9.37
CA ALA A 80 -3.04 -7.66 10.04
C ALA A 80 -2.66 -7.34 11.49
N ASP A 81 -3.22 -8.10 12.41
CA ASP A 81 -3.03 -7.98 13.86
C ASP A 81 -1.60 -7.54 14.22
N GLU A 82 -1.53 -6.63 15.16
CA GLU A 82 -0.39 -5.77 15.47
C GLU A 82 0.93 -6.55 15.59
N HIS A 83 2.02 -5.96 15.06
CA HIS A 83 3.41 -6.19 15.46
C HIS A 83 4.35 -7.13 14.66
N GLU A 84 3.98 -7.70 13.51
CA GLU A 84 4.99 -8.40 12.68
C GLU A 84 5.40 -7.62 11.42
N PRO A 85 6.72 -7.39 11.22
CA PRO A 85 7.22 -6.68 10.05
C PRO A 85 6.84 -7.43 8.78
N ALA A 86 6.47 -6.70 7.74
CA ALA A 86 6.08 -7.25 6.43
C ALA A 86 7.12 -8.23 5.82
N ALA A 87 8.38 -8.19 6.29
CA ALA A 87 9.45 -9.11 5.89
C ALA A 87 9.31 -10.55 6.44
N ALA A 88 8.55 -10.80 7.52
CA ALA A 88 8.35 -12.12 8.11
C ALA A 88 7.11 -12.86 7.56
N ALA A 89 6.35 -12.21 6.68
CA ALA A 89 5.02 -12.61 6.23
C ALA A 89 4.99 -13.55 5.01
N GLY A 90 6.13 -14.10 4.60
CA GLY A 90 6.29 -14.87 3.35
C GLY A 90 5.53 -16.20 3.26
N ASP A 91 4.76 -16.59 4.27
CA ASP A 91 4.15 -17.94 4.35
C ASP A 91 2.61 -17.96 4.28
N ALA A 92 1.93 -16.80 4.27
CA ALA A 92 0.49 -16.77 4.59
C ALA A 92 -0.41 -16.09 3.54
N ILE A 93 -0.03 -16.09 2.26
CA ILE A 93 -0.98 -15.79 1.18
C ILE A 93 -1.20 -17.05 0.35
N SER A 94 -1.65 -18.11 1.03
CA SER A 94 -2.28 -19.24 0.37
C SER A 94 -3.79 -19.13 0.52
N ALA A 95 -4.45 -19.26 -0.64
CA ALA A 95 -5.85 -19.61 -0.88
C ALA A 95 -6.87 -18.46 -0.99
N PRO A 96 -8.02 -18.72 -1.66
CA PRO A 96 -8.35 -19.76 -2.65
C PRO A 96 -8.56 -19.22 -4.09
#